data_AF-A0A3B4BZC1-F1
#
_entry.id   AF-A0A3B4BZC1-F1
#
_cell.length_a   1.000
_cell.length_b   1.000
_cell.length_c   1.000
_cell.angle_alpha   90.00
_cell.angle_beta   90.00
_cell.angle_gamma   90.00
#
_symmetry.space_group_name_H-M   'P 1'
#
loop_
_entity.id
_entity.type
_entity.pdbx_description
1 polymer ?
#
loop_
_entity_poly.entity_id
_entity_poly.type
_entity_poly.pdbx_seq_one_letter_code
_entity_poly.pdbx_strand_id
1 'polypeptide(L)'
;SGPLEGKVVELFYDVVSPYSWLGFEVGHLANVWNLDLRFRPAYLGGVMHLSGNTSPAEVPNKAIYMATDLDRQAKYCNIPLRFPANPFEAMFEKGILSF
;
A
#
# COMPACT_ATOMS: atom_id res chain seq x y z
N SER A 1 3.37 5.00 37.95
CA SER A 1 2.70 4.98 36.64
C SER A 1 3.60 4.20 35.68
N GLY A 2 3.15 3.07 35.16
CA GLY A 2 3.92 2.30 34.17
C GLY A 2 4.09 3.10 32.86
N PRO A 3 5.05 2.74 32.00
CA PRO A 3 5.17 3.37 30.69
C PRO A 3 3.84 3.27 29.95
N LEU A 4 3.43 4.36 29.28
CA LEU A 4 2.21 4.38 28.47
C LEU A 4 2.41 3.39 27.31
N GLU A 5 1.87 2.19 27.44
CA GLU A 5 1.92 1.16 26.40
C GLU A 5 1.34 1.74 25.10
N GLY A 6 2.13 1.75 24.04
CA GLY A 6 1.76 2.35 22.76
C GLY A 6 0.51 1.70 22.19
N LYS A 7 -0.31 2.46 21.45
CA LYS A 7 -1.49 1.86 20.82
C LYS A 7 -1.05 0.91 19.71
N VAL A 8 -1.57 -0.32 19.72
CA VAL A 8 -1.30 -1.31 18.66
C VAL A 8 -2.01 -0.88 17.38
N VAL A 9 -1.26 -0.82 16.28
CA VAL A 9 -1.77 -0.58 14.93
C VAL A 9 -1.26 -1.68 14.02
N GLU A 10 -2.17 -2.36 13.33
CA GLU A 10 -1.81 -3.40 12.37
C GLU A 10 -1.95 -2.88 10.94
N LEU A 11 -0.86 -2.88 10.18
CA LEU A 11 -0.85 -2.51 8.77
C LEU A 11 -0.85 -3.77 7.92
N PHE A 12 -2.00 -4.07 7.31
CA PHE A 12 -2.12 -5.12 6.30
C PHE A 12 -1.66 -4.57 4.94
N TYR A 13 -0.65 -5.21 4.34
CA TYR A 13 -0.01 -4.70 3.13
C TYR A 13 0.25 -5.79 2.11
N ASP A 14 0.19 -5.42 0.84
CA ASP A 14 0.65 -6.21 -0.30
C ASP A 14 1.62 -5.35 -1.10
N VAL A 15 2.76 -5.91 -1.50
CA VAL A 15 3.80 -5.20 -2.27
C VAL A 15 3.31 -4.78 -3.66
N VAL A 16 2.25 -5.42 -4.16
CA VAL A 16 1.61 -5.03 -5.42
C VAL A 16 0.75 -3.77 -5.31
N SER A 17 0.41 -3.36 -4.07
CA SER A 17 -0.47 -2.23 -3.82
C SER A 17 0.36 -0.94 -3.66
N PRO A 18 0.24 0.04 -4.58
CA PRO A 18 0.97 1.31 -4.46
C PRO A 18 0.50 2.13 -3.24
N TYR A 19 -0.76 1.98 -2.82
CA TYR A 19 -1.27 2.61 -1.61
C TYR A 19 -0.72 1.98 -0.33
N SER A 20 -0.48 0.66 -0.34
CA SER A 20 0.17 -0.02 0.78
C SER A 20 1.61 0.45 0.96
N TRP A 21 2.32 0.76 -0.13
CA TRP A 21 3.65 1.38 -0.08
C TRP A 21 3.62 2.77 0.57
N LEU A 22 2.68 3.64 0.17
CA LEU A 22 2.51 4.95 0.80
C LEU A 22 2.22 4.83 2.30
N GLY A 23 1.33 3.91 2.70
CA GLY A 23 1.03 3.68 4.11
C GLY A 23 2.22 3.17 4.91
N PHE A 24 3.04 2.30 4.31
CA PHE A 24 4.29 1.81 4.91
C PHE A 24 5.28 2.97 5.17
N GLU A 25 5.52 3.81 4.16
CA GLU A 25 6.44 4.95 4.25
C GLU A 25 5.96 5.99 5.27
N VAL A 26 4.67 6.33 5.29
CA VAL A 26 4.10 7.22 6.32
C VAL A 26 4.25 6.62 7.72
N GLY A 27 3.97 5.33 7.88
CA GLY A 27 4.13 4.64 9.16
C GLY A 27 5.59 4.63 9.63
N HIS A 28 6.54 4.46 8.72
CA HIS A 28 7.97 4.48 9.02
C HIS A 28 8.47 5.88 9.40
N LEU A 29 7.96 6.94 8.75
CA LEU A 29 8.27 8.32 9.11
C LEU A 29 7.63 8.74 10.43
N ALA A 30 6.56 8.06 10.85
CA ALA A 30 5.82 8.34 12.07
C ALA A 30 6.45 7.75 13.36
N ASN A 31 7.79 7.63 13.42
CA ASN A 31 8.55 7.30 14.65
C ASN A 31 8.28 8.26 15.83
N VAL A 32 7.52 9.34 15.60
CA VAL A 32 7.04 10.30 16.60
C VAL A 32 5.78 9.86 17.33
N TRP A 33 5.08 8.80 16.89
CA TRP A 33 3.84 8.35 17.51
C TRP A 33 4.09 7.20 18.49
N ASN A 34 3.44 7.24 19.66
CA ASN A 34 3.49 6.16 20.65
C ASN A 34 2.64 4.96 20.19
N LEU A 35 3.09 4.28 19.14
CA LEU A 35 2.41 3.16 18.51
C LEU A 35 3.27 1.89 18.52
N ASP A 36 2.61 0.76 18.73
CA ASP A 36 3.15 -0.56 18.39
C ASP A 36 2.65 -0.92 16.97
N LEU A 37 3.42 -0.51 15.96
CA LEU A 37 3.10 -0.73 14.54
C LEU A 37 3.52 -2.14 14.12
N ARG A 38 2.54 -2.97 13.75
CA ARG A 38 2.74 -4.36 13.33
C ARG A 38 2.43 -4.53 11.85
N PHE A 39 3.42 -4.93 11.08
CA PHE A 39 3.26 -5.20 9.65
C PHE A 39 2.69 -6.61 9.43
N ARG A 40 1.62 -6.71 8.65
CA ARG A 40 0.93 -7.96 8.32
C ARG A 40 0.90 -8.14 6.79
N PRO A 41 1.80 -8.95 6.21
CA PRO A 41 1.70 -9.29 4.79
C PRO A 41 0.32 -9.90 4.50
N ALA A 42 -0.35 -9.42 3.47
CA ALA A 42 -1.69 -9.85 3.06
C ALA A 42 -1.73 -10.06 1.55
N TYR A 43 -2.52 -11.04 1.10
CA TYR A 43 -2.74 -11.31 -0.32
C TYR A 43 -3.94 -10.49 -0.83
N LEU A 44 -3.68 -9.37 -1.50
CA LEU A 44 -4.71 -8.43 -1.92
C LEU A 44 -5.68 -9.06 -2.92
N GLY A 45 -5.19 -9.88 -3.85
CA GLY A 45 -6.03 -10.59 -4.82
C GLY A 45 -7.06 -11.51 -4.14
N GLY A 46 -6.65 -12.22 -3.08
CA GLY A 46 -7.54 -13.06 -2.28
C GLY A 46 -8.59 -12.26 -1.52
N VAL A 47 -8.19 -11.11 -0.96
CA VAL A 47 -9.12 -10.20 -0.27
C VAL A 47 -10.17 -9.65 -1.25
N MET A 48 -9.74 -9.21 -2.44
CA MET A 48 -10.65 -8.73 -3.49
C MET A 48 -11.63 -9.82 -3.93
N HIS A 49 -11.12 -11.04 -4.18
CA HIS A 49 -11.96 -12.18 -4.58
C HIS A 49 -13.02 -12.53 -3.53
N LEU A 50 -12.62 -12.65 -2.26
CA LEU A 50 -13.53 -13.03 -1.17
C LEU A 50 -14.53 -11.92 -0.81
N SER A 51 -14.17 -10.66 -1.03
CA SER A 51 -15.06 -9.50 -0.78
C SER A 51 -15.95 -9.15 -1.98
N GLY A 52 -15.75 -9.78 -3.14
CA GLY A 52 -16.44 -9.41 -4.38
C GLY A 52 -16.06 -8.02 -4.90
N ASN A 53 -14.89 -7.50 -4.50
CA ASN A 53 -14.42 -6.18 -4.89
C ASN A 53 -13.54 -6.28 -6.14
N THR A 54 -13.68 -5.32 -7.05
CA THR A 54 -12.92 -5.24 -8.30
C THR A 54 -11.80 -4.22 -8.15
N SER A 55 -10.64 -4.48 -8.75
CA SER A 55 -9.52 -3.56 -8.63
C SER A 55 -9.86 -2.21 -9.27
N PRO A 56 -9.56 -1.06 -8.63
CA PRO A 56 -9.75 0.24 -9.25
C PRO A 56 -8.90 0.42 -10.51
N ALA A 57 -7.82 -0.36 -10.67
CA ALA A 57 -7.01 -0.36 -11.87
C ALA A 57 -7.73 -0.99 -13.09
N GLU A 58 -8.75 -1.82 -12.88
CA GLU A 58 -9.52 -2.47 -13.96
C GLU A 58 -10.56 -1.53 -14.59
N VAL A 59 -10.88 -0.41 -13.94
CA VAL A 59 -11.79 0.61 -14.48
C VAL A 59 -10.97 1.76 -15.06
N PRO A 60 -10.98 2.02 -16.39
CA PRO A 60 -10.06 2.96 -17.04
C PRO A 60 -10.02 4.35 -16.41
N ASN A 61 -11.19 4.93 -16.12
CA ASN A 61 -11.27 6.26 -15.51
C ASN A 61 -10.70 6.29 -14.08
N LYS A 62 -10.86 5.19 -13.32
CA LYS A 62 -10.29 5.08 -11.97
C LYS A 62 -8.79 4.84 -12.03
N ALA A 63 -8.29 4.10 -13.01
CA ALA A 63 -6.86 3.89 -13.22
C ALA A 63 -6.12 5.21 -13.52
N ILE A 64 -6.69 6.05 -14.41
CA ILE A 64 -6.13 7.38 -14.72
C ILE A 64 -6.11 8.27 -13.47
N TYR A 65 -7.21 8.27 -12.72
CA TYR A 65 -7.29 9.02 -11.47
C TYR A 65 -6.26 8.53 -10.45
N MET A 66 -6.13 7.21 -10.28
CA MET A 66 -5.20 6.58 -9.34
C MET A 66 -3.76 6.99 -9.62
N ALA A 67 -3.32 7.03 -10.88
CA ALA A 67 -1.98 7.50 -11.23
C ALA A 67 -1.73 8.95 -10.79
N THR A 68 -2.74 9.83 -10.99
CA THR A 68 -2.65 11.23 -10.59
C THR A 68 -2.69 11.39 -9.06
N ASP A 69 -3.53 10.62 -8.38
CA ASP A 69 -3.67 10.65 -6.92
C ASP A 69 -2.39 10.17 -6.23
N LEU A 70 -1.82 9.06 -6.68
CA LEU A 70 -0.57 8.54 -6.11
C LEU A 70 0.60 9.53 -6.24
N ASP A 71 0.73 10.23 -7.37
CA ASP A 71 1.72 11.30 -7.54
C ASP A 71 1.48 12.46 -6.56
N ARG A 72 0.23 12.86 -6.35
CA ARG A 72 -0.14 13.90 -5.38
C ARG A 72 0.17 13.46 -3.95
N GLN A 73 -0.17 12.24 -3.57
CA GLN A 73 0.08 11.69 -2.23
C GLN A 73 1.58 11.56 -1.96
N ALA A 74 2.36 11.08 -2.94
CA ALA A 74 3.81 11.00 -2.83
C ALA A 74 4.43 12.38 -2.57
N LYS A 75 4.00 13.41 -3.31
CA LYS A 75 4.44 14.80 -3.10
C LYS A 75 4.01 15.33 -1.74
N TYR A 76 2.76 15.09 -1.34
CA TYR A 76 2.21 15.57 -0.07
C TYR A 76 2.95 14.97 1.14
N CYS A 77 3.20 13.66 1.11
CA CYS A 77 3.91 12.94 2.18
C CYS A 77 5.44 13.01 2.05
N ASN A 78 5.98 13.68 1.02
CA ASN A 78 7.40 13.75 0.70
C ASN A 78 8.07 12.37 0.54
N ILE A 79 7.35 11.43 -0.08
CA ILE A 79 7.80 10.06 -0.34
C ILE A 79 8.36 9.97 -1.77
N PRO A 80 9.56 9.40 -1.98
CA PRO A 80 10.09 9.18 -3.31
C PRO A 80 9.40 7.98 -3.99
N LEU A 81 8.20 8.20 -4.52
CA LEU A 81 7.46 7.17 -5.25
C LEU A 81 8.08 6.96 -6.64
N ARG A 82 8.61 5.76 -6.88
CA ARG A 82 9.09 5.34 -8.20
C ARG A 82 8.17 4.29 -8.76
N PHE A 83 7.33 4.68 -9.71
CA PHE A 83 6.58 3.70 -10.48
C PHE A 83 7.53 2.88 -11.36
N PRO A 84 7.38 1.55 -11.39
CA PRO A 84 8.02 0.76 -12.44
C PRO A 84 7.50 1.23 -13.80
N ALA A 85 8.38 1.22 -14.82
CA ALA A 85 8.05 1.69 -16.17
C ALA A 85 6.81 0.99 -16.76
N ASN A 86 6.52 -0.23 -16.29
CA ASN A 86 5.31 -0.97 -16.61
C ASN A 86 4.67 -1.53 -15.32
N PRO A 87 3.65 -0.86 -14.75
CA PRO A 87 3.00 -1.28 -13.51
C PRO A 87 2.30 -2.64 -13.62
N PHE A 88 1.75 -2.96 -14.80
CA PHE A 88 1.13 -4.26 -15.07
C PHE A 88 2.17 -5.39 -15.05
N GLU A 89 3.29 -5.20 -15.75
CA GLU A 89 4.39 -6.17 -15.78
C GLU A 89 5.04 -6.34 -14.39
N ALA A 90 5.26 -5.25 -13.65
CA ALA A 90 5.77 -5.35 -12.29
C ALA A 90 4.81 -6.06 -11.33
N MET A 91 3.50 -5.88 -11.51
CA MET A 91 2.47 -6.50 -10.69
C MET A 91 2.27 -7.99 -11.01
N PHE A 92 2.36 -8.38 -12.29
CA PHE A 92 2.09 -9.75 -12.74
C PHE A 92 3.35 -10.61 -12.99
N GLU A 93 4.47 -10.04 -13.44
CA GLU A 93 5.71 -10.80 -13.66
C GLU A 93 6.66 -10.79 -12.45
N LYS A 94 6.74 -9.68 -11.70
CA LYS A 94 7.62 -9.56 -10.52
C LYS A 94 6.91 -9.81 -9.19
N GLY A 95 5.58 -9.74 -9.17
CA GLY A 95 4.74 -10.02 -8.02
C GLY A 95 4.22 -11.46 -8.03
N ILE A 96 5.08 -12.43 -7.68
CA ILE A 96 4.70 -13.73 -7.09
C ILE A 96 3.47 -14.42 -7.73
N LEU A 97 3.45 -14.71 -9.03
CA LEU A 97 2.55 -15.72 -9.61
C LEU A 97 3.15 -16.26 -10.93
N SER A 98 4.26 -16.98 -10.84
CA SER A 98 4.63 -17.99 -11.82
C SER A 98 4.64 -19.35 -11.13
N PHE A 99 3.53 -20.09 -11.31
CA PHE A 99 3.53 -21.55 -11.30
C PHE A 99 3.43 -22.03 -12.73
#